data_AF-A0A1Y2VCC8-F1
#
_entry.id   AF-A0A1Y2VCC8-F1
#
_cell.length_a   1.000
_cell.length_b   1.000
_cell.length_c   1.000
_cell.angle_alpha   90.00
_cell.angle_beta   90.00
_cell.angle_gamma   90.00
#
_symmetry.space_group_name_H-M   'P 1'
#
loop_
_entity.id
_entity.type
_entity.pdbx_description
1 polymer ?
#
loop_
_entity_poly.entity_id
_entity_poly.type
_entity_poly.pdbx_seq_one_letter_code
_entity_poly.pdbx_strand_id
1 'polypeptide(L)'
;MATEPKSRGVYTIGWITALPKEQTAATAMLDQIHPDLDKTPNDHNIYTLGSIGGHNVVIACLPKGKLGTSSAATVATRMVTTFHSIKAVLLVGIGGGIPPNVRLGDVVISTPVNEYPGVVQWDFGKAEKDGKFKRTGSLNNPPSALLTALTNRKVAKASPKYTSSGLLKDPLSTQAVGEDYGERKDVRVHYGLIASGNQTIKDSELRDSLNNSLGGHVLCVEMEAAGLMNDFPCIVIRGICDYADSQKNKDWQEYAAAVAAGCAKELLGYVTPIEVCAERPVRGLLNNINAKIEALDSKLNRNENLEVLKWLSPINYATQQSDLRERRQPGTSQWFLRQTEYQIWLRTLEQTLFCPGIPGGGKTNNSLRNLLRKPVQRKSPLLGSVGNLYNRAMKTSAQPPLDEMYLDGNMSGFPRFSTDSPDLQRNISNEIAQATEGMFLLASLYLDSIKDKTSKREMIDALKEFKKRNEREPGGGY
;
A
#
# COMPACT_ATOMS: atom_id res chain seq x y z
N MET A 1 -11.72 -45.46 -8.45
CA MET A 1 -11.64 -45.07 -7.03
C MET A 1 -11.63 -43.55 -6.98
N ALA A 2 -12.49 -42.92 -6.19
CA ALA A 2 -12.44 -41.47 -6.00
C ALA A 2 -11.11 -41.14 -5.29
N THR A 3 -10.28 -40.31 -5.90
CA THR A 3 -9.02 -39.88 -5.29
C THR A 3 -9.31 -38.95 -4.11
N GLU A 4 -8.61 -39.13 -2.99
CA GLU A 4 -8.77 -38.27 -1.81
C GLU A 4 -8.47 -36.80 -2.13
N PRO A 5 -9.11 -35.84 -1.42
CA PRO A 5 -8.83 -34.42 -1.59
C PRO A 5 -7.37 -34.12 -1.24
N LYS A 6 -6.64 -33.48 -2.16
CA LYS A 6 -5.26 -33.04 -1.92
C LYS A 6 -5.23 -31.77 -1.07
N SER A 7 -4.17 -31.57 -0.28
CA SER A 7 -4.03 -30.32 0.49
C SER A 7 -3.76 -29.11 -0.40
N ARG A 8 -4.21 -27.90 -0.01
CA ARG A 8 -3.96 -26.66 -0.78
C ARG A 8 -2.47 -26.40 -1.04
N GLY A 9 -1.60 -26.91 -0.18
CA GLY A 9 -0.15 -26.72 -0.25
C GLY A 9 0.53 -27.45 -1.39
N VAL A 10 -0.13 -28.42 -2.06
CA VAL A 10 0.50 -29.16 -3.17
C VAL A 10 0.34 -28.52 -4.54
N TYR A 11 -0.49 -27.48 -4.64
CA TYR A 11 -0.79 -26.81 -5.90
C TYR A 11 0.25 -25.73 -6.20
N THR A 12 0.90 -25.83 -7.35
CA THR A 12 2.07 -25.01 -7.71
C THR A 12 1.84 -24.13 -8.93
N ILE A 13 0.80 -24.42 -9.73
CA ILE A 13 0.45 -23.66 -10.92
C ILE A 13 -0.95 -23.08 -10.77
N GLY A 14 -1.06 -21.76 -10.93
CA GLY A 14 -2.34 -21.08 -11.15
C GLY A 14 -2.64 -20.99 -12.64
N TRP A 15 -3.90 -21.17 -13.03
CA TRP A 15 -4.37 -21.00 -14.40
C TRP A 15 -5.62 -20.11 -14.36
N ILE A 16 -5.52 -18.92 -14.96
CA ILE A 16 -6.60 -17.93 -14.98
C ILE A 16 -7.17 -17.81 -16.38
N THR A 17 -8.50 -17.81 -16.47
CA THR A 17 -9.25 -17.59 -17.70
C THR A 17 -10.22 -16.42 -17.53
N ALA A 18 -10.52 -15.69 -18.61
CA ALA A 18 -11.40 -14.54 -18.57
C ALA A 18 -12.88 -14.91 -18.82
N LEU A 19 -13.12 -15.93 -19.65
CA LEU A 19 -14.45 -16.33 -20.11
C LEU A 19 -14.79 -17.79 -19.76
N PRO A 20 -16.08 -18.13 -19.56
CA PRO A 20 -16.50 -19.50 -19.28
C PRO A 20 -16.05 -20.53 -20.33
N LYS A 21 -16.07 -20.17 -21.61
CA LYS A 21 -15.59 -21.06 -22.70
C LYS A 21 -14.10 -21.37 -22.61
N GLU A 22 -13.30 -20.40 -22.14
CA GLU A 22 -11.88 -20.59 -21.88
C GLU A 22 -11.68 -21.49 -20.67
N GLN A 23 -12.49 -21.33 -19.61
CA GLN A 23 -12.47 -22.22 -18.45
C GLN A 23 -12.86 -23.66 -18.82
N THR A 24 -13.86 -23.84 -19.68
CA THR A 24 -14.25 -25.16 -20.20
C THR A 24 -13.08 -25.80 -20.95
N ALA A 25 -12.43 -25.06 -21.84
CA ALA A 25 -11.25 -25.53 -22.56
C ALA A 25 -10.10 -25.90 -21.61
N ALA A 26 -9.80 -25.05 -20.62
CA ALA A 26 -8.76 -25.31 -19.62
C ALA A 26 -9.08 -26.55 -18.77
N THR A 27 -10.33 -26.72 -18.35
CA THR A 27 -10.76 -27.88 -17.55
C THR A 27 -10.63 -29.18 -18.34
N ALA A 28 -10.96 -29.16 -19.64
CA ALA A 28 -10.80 -30.30 -20.53
C ALA A 28 -9.34 -30.72 -20.74
N MET A 29 -8.37 -29.85 -20.42
CA MET A 29 -6.94 -30.15 -20.52
C MET A 29 -6.38 -30.88 -19.30
N LEU A 30 -7.11 -30.97 -18.19
CA LEU A 30 -6.64 -31.69 -17.00
C LEU A 30 -6.48 -33.19 -17.30
N ASP A 31 -5.33 -33.76 -16.95
CA ASP A 31 -5.10 -35.22 -17.01
C ASP A 31 -5.95 -35.94 -15.95
N GLN A 32 -6.12 -35.29 -14.80
CA GLN A 32 -6.96 -35.74 -13.71
C GLN A 32 -7.63 -34.53 -13.04
N ILE A 33 -8.93 -34.64 -12.78
CA ILE A 33 -9.67 -33.69 -11.94
C ILE A 33 -9.57 -34.15 -10.49
N HIS A 34 -9.19 -33.25 -9.59
CA HIS A 34 -9.16 -33.50 -8.14
C HIS A 34 -10.49 -33.07 -7.50
N PRO A 35 -10.86 -33.64 -6.34
CA PRO A 35 -12.03 -33.19 -5.60
C PRO A 35 -11.93 -31.73 -5.17
N ASP A 36 -13.08 -31.08 -5.04
CA ASP A 36 -13.19 -29.73 -4.50
C ASP A 36 -12.68 -29.67 -3.05
N LEU A 37 -12.18 -28.49 -2.67
CA LEU A 37 -11.78 -28.17 -1.31
C LEU A 37 -12.76 -27.16 -0.71
N ASP A 38 -12.91 -27.18 0.62
CA ASP A 38 -13.78 -26.24 1.32
C ASP A 38 -13.48 -24.78 0.96
N LYS A 39 -14.52 -23.95 0.88
CA LYS A 39 -14.32 -22.53 0.61
C LYS A 39 -13.66 -21.84 1.79
N THR A 40 -12.70 -20.98 1.50
CA THR A 40 -12.14 -20.07 2.50
C THR A 40 -13.04 -18.83 2.62
N PRO A 41 -13.41 -18.36 3.83
CA PRO A 41 -14.42 -17.31 4.01
C PRO A 41 -14.17 -15.98 3.28
N ASN A 42 -12.92 -15.64 2.99
CA ASN A 42 -12.52 -14.39 2.33
C ASN A 42 -12.20 -14.55 0.84
N ASP A 43 -12.37 -15.76 0.28
CA ASP A 43 -12.15 -16.02 -1.12
C ASP A 43 -13.47 -16.36 -1.82
N HIS A 44 -13.82 -15.51 -2.79
CA HIS A 44 -15.05 -15.66 -3.57
C HIS A 44 -14.79 -16.28 -4.94
N ASN A 45 -13.54 -16.65 -5.23
CA ASN A 45 -13.22 -17.37 -6.45
C ASN A 45 -13.83 -18.78 -6.40
N ILE A 46 -14.13 -19.32 -7.57
CA ILE A 46 -14.50 -20.72 -7.76
C ILE A 46 -13.32 -21.38 -8.45
N TYR A 47 -12.88 -22.51 -7.91
CA TYR A 47 -11.71 -23.22 -8.39
C TYR A 47 -12.08 -24.58 -8.97
N THR A 48 -11.44 -24.93 -10.08
CA THR A 48 -11.35 -26.31 -10.55
C THR A 48 -9.94 -26.80 -10.29
N LEU A 49 -9.81 -27.96 -9.66
CA LEU A 49 -8.53 -28.50 -9.23
C LEU A 49 -8.16 -29.72 -10.06
N GLY A 50 -6.89 -29.89 -10.39
CA GLY A 50 -6.46 -31.08 -11.12
C GLY A 50 -4.96 -31.18 -11.30
N SER A 51 -4.53 -32.02 -12.25
CA SER A 51 -3.13 -32.15 -12.63
C SER A 51 -2.92 -32.15 -14.14
N ILE A 52 -1.76 -31.64 -14.57
CA ILE A 52 -1.28 -31.68 -15.95
C ILE A 52 0.21 -31.99 -15.93
N GLY A 53 0.65 -33.03 -16.63
CA GLY A 53 2.09 -33.31 -16.81
C GLY A 53 2.88 -33.45 -15.50
N GLY A 54 2.24 -33.92 -14.42
CA GLY A 54 2.82 -34.03 -13.08
C GLY A 54 2.73 -32.76 -12.22
N HIS A 55 2.22 -31.64 -12.74
CA HIS A 55 1.92 -30.44 -11.96
C HIS A 55 0.53 -30.51 -11.36
N ASN A 56 0.34 -30.01 -10.13
CA ASN A 56 -0.98 -29.77 -9.58
C ASN A 56 -1.41 -28.33 -9.93
N VAL A 57 -2.55 -28.20 -10.60
CA VAL A 57 -3.04 -26.96 -11.21
C VAL A 57 -4.33 -26.49 -10.53
N VAL A 58 -4.45 -25.19 -10.34
CA VAL A 58 -5.66 -24.50 -9.85
C VAL A 58 -6.19 -23.62 -10.97
N ILE A 59 -7.38 -23.92 -11.48
CA ILE A 59 -8.04 -23.12 -12.51
C ILE A 59 -9.06 -22.18 -11.85
N ALA A 60 -9.06 -20.89 -12.21
CA ALA A 60 -10.13 -19.97 -11.86
C ALA A 60 -10.53 -19.12 -13.08
N CYS A 61 -11.83 -18.85 -13.19
CA CYS A 61 -12.35 -17.90 -14.18
C CYS A 61 -12.67 -16.56 -13.53
N LEU A 62 -12.47 -15.47 -14.28
CA LEU A 62 -12.95 -14.15 -13.88
C LEU A 62 -14.48 -14.16 -13.68
N PRO A 63 -15.01 -13.36 -12.74
CA PRO A 63 -16.45 -13.24 -12.55
C PRO A 63 -17.14 -12.75 -13.83
N LYS A 64 -18.29 -13.36 -14.16
CA LYS A 64 -19.07 -12.98 -15.35
C LYS A 64 -19.37 -11.48 -15.36
N GLY A 65 -19.05 -10.82 -16.48
CA GLY A 65 -19.26 -9.38 -16.66
C GLY A 65 -18.20 -8.48 -16.01
N LYS A 66 -17.19 -9.06 -15.34
CA LYS A 66 -16.06 -8.32 -14.75
C LYS A 66 -14.76 -8.73 -15.45
N LEU A 67 -14.58 -8.26 -16.68
CA LEU A 67 -13.33 -8.42 -17.43
C LEU A 67 -12.32 -7.32 -17.04
N GLY A 68 -11.12 -7.42 -17.60
CA GLY A 68 -10.10 -6.38 -17.43
C GLY A 68 -9.06 -6.67 -16.36
N THR A 69 -8.03 -5.84 -16.35
CA THR A 69 -6.82 -5.95 -15.51
C THR A 69 -7.12 -6.06 -14.01
N SER A 70 -8.01 -5.23 -13.48
CA SER A 70 -8.34 -5.21 -12.04
C SER A 70 -9.02 -6.50 -11.56
N SER A 71 -9.88 -7.07 -12.41
CA SER A 71 -10.57 -8.32 -12.11
C SER A 71 -9.58 -9.49 -12.11
N ALA A 72 -8.71 -9.54 -13.12
CA ALA A 72 -7.63 -10.53 -13.20
C ALA A 72 -6.71 -10.47 -11.98
N ALA A 73 -6.25 -9.27 -11.59
CA ALA A 73 -5.43 -9.06 -10.41
C ALA A 73 -6.11 -9.54 -9.12
N THR A 74 -7.42 -9.26 -8.96
CA THR A 74 -8.20 -9.70 -7.80
C THR A 74 -8.30 -11.22 -7.71
N VAL A 75 -8.61 -11.87 -8.85
CA VAL A 75 -8.69 -13.34 -8.92
C VAL A 75 -7.34 -13.97 -8.61
N ALA A 76 -6.25 -13.47 -9.20
CA ALA A 76 -4.90 -13.99 -8.96
C ALA A 76 -4.46 -13.80 -7.51
N THR A 77 -4.68 -12.62 -6.93
CA THR A 77 -4.32 -12.32 -5.53
C THR A 77 -4.99 -13.30 -4.57
N ARG A 78 -6.30 -13.54 -4.76
CA ARG A 78 -7.05 -14.50 -3.96
C ARG A 78 -6.57 -15.93 -4.18
N MET A 79 -6.32 -16.32 -5.43
CA MET A 79 -5.80 -17.64 -5.78
C MET A 79 -4.49 -17.94 -5.05
N VAL A 80 -3.50 -17.05 -5.13
CA VAL A 80 -2.20 -17.28 -4.47
C VAL A 80 -2.26 -17.12 -2.94
N THR A 81 -3.27 -16.40 -2.43
CA THR A 81 -3.56 -16.34 -0.99
C THR A 81 -4.18 -17.65 -0.50
N THR A 82 -5.03 -18.30 -1.28
CA THR A 82 -5.65 -19.58 -0.91
C THR A 82 -4.70 -20.75 -1.13
N PHE A 83 -3.92 -20.72 -2.22
CA PHE A 83 -2.97 -21.75 -2.63
C PHE A 83 -1.54 -21.19 -2.55
N HIS A 84 -1.02 -21.17 -1.33
CA HIS A 84 0.25 -20.50 -0.98
C HIS A 84 1.49 -21.03 -1.70
N SER A 85 1.42 -22.23 -2.27
CA SER A 85 2.54 -22.88 -2.95
C SER A 85 2.55 -22.64 -4.46
N ILE A 86 1.65 -21.80 -4.98
CA ILE A 86 1.69 -21.34 -6.37
C ILE A 86 2.99 -20.58 -6.61
N LYS A 87 3.70 -20.96 -7.68
CA LYS A 87 4.99 -20.42 -8.10
C LYS A 87 4.92 -19.73 -9.46
N ALA A 88 4.00 -20.16 -10.32
CA ALA A 88 3.74 -19.53 -11.60
C ALA A 88 2.24 -19.48 -11.92
N VAL A 89 1.85 -18.47 -12.69
CA VAL A 89 0.48 -18.27 -13.17
C VAL A 89 0.46 -18.32 -14.70
N LEU A 90 -0.45 -19.08 -15.26
CA LEU A 90 -0.78 -19.05 -16.69
C LEU A 90 -2.04 -18.19 -16.86
N LEU A 91 -1.97 -17.17 -17.71
CA LEU A 91 -3.17 -16.47 -18.20
C LEU A 91 -3.47 -16.98 -19.60
N VAL A 92 -4.51 -17.81 -19.71
CA VAL A 92 -4.84 -18.49 -20.98
C VAL A 92 -6.24 -18.13 -21.41
N GLY A 93 -6.38 -17.70 -22.66
CA GLY A 93 -7.67 -17.33 -23.20
C GLY A 93 -7.58 -16.95 -24.67
N ILE A 94 -8.51 -16.13 -25.12
CA ILE A 94 -8.54 -15.61 -26.49
C ILE A 94 -8.04 -14.18 -26.56
N GLY A 95 -7.65 -13.75 -27.76
CA GLY A 95 -7.27 -12.37 -28.05
C GLY A 95 -7.48 -12.02 -29.52
N GLY A 96 -7.39 -10.73 -29.82
CA GLY A 96 -7.43 -10.22 -31.19
C GLY A 96 -6.04 -10.28 -31.82
N GLY A 97 -5.93 -10.74 -33.06
CA GLY A 97 -4.67 -10.88 -33.78
C GLY A 97 -4.32 -9.65 -34.62
N ILE A 98 -3.03 -9.44 -34.87
CA ILE A 98 -2.52 -8.39 -35.76
C ILE A 98 -2.08 -9.00 -37.12
N PRO A 99 -2.88 -8.82 -38.19
CA PRO A 99 -2.50 -9.30 -39.52
C PRO A 99 -1.35 -8.46 -40.12
N PRO A 100 -0.59 -9.01 -41.10
CA PRO A 100 -0.69 -10.35 -41.66
C PRO A 100 0.08 -11.41 -40.84
N ASN A 101 0.68 -11.02 -39.72
CA ASN A 101 1.63 -11.86 -38.96
C ASN A 101 0.94 -13.07 -38.31
N VAL A 102 -0.28 -12.88 -37.79
CA VAL A 102 -1.08 -13.95 -37.18
C VAL A 102 -2.40 -14.17 -37.92
N ARG A 103 -2.93 -15.39 -37.84
CA ARG A 103 -4.22 -15.80 -38.43
C ARG A 103 -5.20 -16.24 -37.37
N LEU A 104 -6.50 -16.24 -37.70
CA LEU A 104 -7.51 -16.87 -36.86
C LEU A 104 -7.13 -18.33 -36.58
N GLY A 105 -7.24 -18.74 -35.31
CA GLY A 105 -6.85 -20.07 -34.84
C GLY A 105 -5.36 -20.25 -34.51
N ASP A 106 -4.48 -19.31 -34.88
CA ASP A 106 -3.09 -19.30 -34.40
C ASP A 106 -3.05 -19.02 -32.88
N VAL A 107 -1.94 -19.35 -32.23
CA VAL A 107 -1.68 -19.04 -30.81
C VAL A 107 -0.52 -18.07 -30.68
N VAL A 108 -0.63 -17.11 -29.78
CA VAL A 108 0.45 -16.21 -29.39
C VAL A 108 0.82 -16.45 -27.92
N ILE A 109 2.11 -16.71 -27.66
CA ILE A 109 2.68 -16.80 -26.32
C ILE A 109 3.50 -15.55 -26.07
N SER A 110 3.28 -14.89 -24.92
CA SER A 110 4.03 -13.70 -24.53
C SER A 110 5.50 -14.02 -24.30
N THR A 111 6.40 -13.45 -25.10
CA THR A 111 7.85 -13.55 -24.92
C THR A 111 8.51 -12.19 -25.10
N PRO A 112 9.61 -11.89 -24.39
CA PRO A 112 10.35 -10.64 -24.60
C PRO A 112 10.72 -10.41 -26.07
N VAL A 113 10.51 -9.19 -26.57
CA VAL A 113 10.84 -8.76 -27.95
C VAL A 113 11.51 -7.40 -27.87
N ASN A 114 12.77 -7.32 -28.30
CA ASN A 114 13.58 -6.09 -28.21
C ASN A 114 13.54 -5.48 -26.80
N GLU A 115 13.09 -4.24 -26.65
CA GLU A 115 12.94 -3.56 -25.36
C GLU A 115 11.69 -3.96 -24.56
N TYR A 116 10.79 -4.77 -25.13
CA TYR A 116 9.52 -5.11 -24.51
C TYR A 116 9.56 -6.45 -23.77
N PRO A 117 8.91 -6.54 -22.59
CA PRO A 117 8.99 -7.72 -21.72
C PRO A 117 8.06 -8.87 -22.15
N GLY A 118 7.41 -8.77 -23.31
CA GLY A 118 6.44 -9.72 -23.87
C GLY A 118 4.97 -9.35 -23.65
N VAL A 119 4.70 -8.47 -22.68
CA VAL A 119 3.40 -7.80 -22.54
C VAL A 119 3.62 -6.30 -22.34
N VAL A 120 2.83 -5.47 -23.02
CA VAL A 120 2.83 -4.02 -22.83
C VAL A 120 1.43 -3.56 -22.45
N GLN A 121 1.31 -2.77 -21.38
CA GLN A 121 0.08 -2.04 -21.13
C GLN A 121 0.00 -0.83 -22.05
N TRP A 122 -0.86 -0.89 -23.06
CA TRP A 122 -0.89 0.13 -24.12
C TRP A 122 -1.66 1.40 -23.73
N ASP A 123 -2.60 1.27 -22.79
CA ASP A 123 -3.48 2.36 -22.34
C ASP A 123 -3.00 3.06 -21.06
N PHE A 124 -1.78 2.75 -20.57
CA PHE A 124 -1.22 3.32 -19.36
C PHE A 124 -0.06 4.30 -19.64
N GLY A 125 -0.23 5.54 -19.17
CA GLY A 125 0.63 6.63 -19.58
C GLY A 125 0.14 7.99 -19.13
N LYS A 126 0.83 9.03 -19.61
CA LYS A 126 0.50 10.42 -19.35
C LYS A 126 -0.26 10.99 -20.54
N ALA A 127 -1.38 11.64 -20.25
CA ALA A 127 -1.98 12.57 -21.18
C ALA A 127 -1.08 13.81 -21.29
N GLU A 128 -0.74 14.19 -22.51
CA GLU A 128 0.04 15.37 -22.87
C GLU A 128 -0.87 16.41 -23.56
N LYS A 129 -0.33 17.60 -23.86
CA LYS A 129 -1.08 18.64 -24.57
C LYS A 129 -1.58 18.13 -25.93
N ASP A 130 -2.65 18.74 -26.42
CA ASP A 130 -3.26 18.44 -27.73
C ASP A 130 -3.78 17.00 -27.88
N GLY A 131 -4.17 16.36 -26.76
CA GLY A 131 -4.71 15.00 -26.76
C GLY A 131 -3.68 13.90 -27.02
N LYS A 132 -2.38 14.23 -27.00
CA LYS A 132 -1.30 13.25 -27.15
C LYS A 132 -1.21 12.36 -25.92
N PHE A 133 -0.88 11.09 -26.13
CA PHE A 133 -0.68 10.13 -25.06
C PHE A 133 0.73 9.57 -25.10
N LYS A 134 1.42 9.64 -23.96
CA LYS A 134 2.74 9.06 -23.80
C LYS A 134 2.67 7.87 -22.85
N ARG A 135 2.84 6.67 -23.39
CA ARG A 135 2.97 5.45 -22.60
C ARG A 135 4.12 5.57 -21.60
N THR A 136 3.90 5.12 -20.37
CA THR A 136 4.94 5.11 -19.33
C THR A 136 4.98 3.77 -18.61
N GLY A 137 6.14 3.44 -18.04
CA GLY A 137 6.34 2.20 -17.31
C GLY A 137 6.71 1.01 -18.20
N SER A 138 7.12 -0.06 -17.53
CA SER A 138 7.41 -1.36 -18.12
C SER A 138 6.83 -2.44 -17.23
N LEU A 139 6.38 -3.54 -17.83
CA LEU A 139 5.95 -4.73 -17.10
C LEU A 139 7.13 -5.68 -16.86
N ASN A 140 7.00 -6.64 -15.95
CA ASN A 140 8.03 -7.67 -15.79
C ASN A 140 7.98 -8.71 -16.92
N ASN A 141 9.09 -9.42 -17.11
CA ASN A 141 9.20 -10.57 -18.01
C ASN A 141 8.48 -11.81 -17.45
N PRO A 142 8.03 -12.74 -18.31
CA PRO A 142 7.60 -14.06 -17.87
C PRO A 142 8.70 -14.83 -17.11
N PRO A 143 8.33 -15.80 -16.27
CA PRO A 143 9.27 -16.61 -15.49
C PRO A 143 10.31 -17.31 -16.37
N SER A 144 11.57 -17.31 -15.92
CA SER A 144 12.69 -17.89 -16.67
C SER A 144 12.51 -19.38 -16.96
N ALA A 145 11.93 -20.14 -16.01
CA ALA A 145 11.62 -21.55 -16.18
C ALA A 145 10.64 -21.78 -17.34
N LEU A 146 9.59 -20.96 -17.43
CA LEU A 146 8.60 -21.05 -18.50
C LEU A 146 9.19 -20.62 -19.85
N LEU A 147 9.97 -19.54 -19.89
CA LEU A 147 10.67 -19.10 -21.11
C LEU A 147 11.66 -20.14 -21.62
N THR A 148 12.40 -20.79 -20.73
CA THR A 148 13.35 -21.85 -21.09
C THR A 148 12.63 -23.02 -21.74
N ALA A 149 11.46 -23.42 -21.23
CA ALA A 149 10.67 -24.49 -21.84
C ALA A 149 10.19 -24.16 -23.26
N LEU A 150 9.97 -22.88 -23.59
CA LEU A 150 9.59 -22.47 -24.95
C LEU A 150 10.71 -22.65 -25.98
N THR A 151 11.98 -22.76 -25.56
CA THR A 151 13.08 -23.08 -26.49
C THR A 151 12.94 -24.48 -27.10
N ASN A 152 12.14 -25.35 -26.47
CA ASN A 152 11.83 -26.66 -26.99
C ASN A 152 10.92 -26.54 -28.23
N ARG A 153 11.52 -26.78 -29.41
CA ARG A 153 10.86 -26.72 -30.72
C ARG A 153 9.59 -27.56 -30.85
N LYS A 154 9.32 -28.50 -29.92
CA LYS A 154 8.08 -29.28 -29.91
C LYS A 154 6.86 -28.49 -29.45
N VAL A 155 7.02 -27.45 -28.62
CA VAL A 155 5.92 -26.51 -28.29
C VAL A 155 5.47 -25.76 -29.55
N ALA A 156 6.42 -25.39 -30.42
CA ALA A 156 6.16 -24.72 -31.70
C ALA A 156 5.55 -25.64 -32.78
N LYS A 157 5.71 -26.97 -32.63
CA LYS A 157 5.16 -27.99 -33.53
C LYS A 157 3.95 -28.71 -32.95
N ALA A 158 3.44 -28.24 -31.82
CA ALA A 158 2.22 -28.75 -31.22
C ALA A 158 1.01 -28.30 -32.05
N SER A 159 0.88 -28.87 -33.26
CA SER A 159 -0.43 -29.04 -33.87
C SER A 159 -1.24 -29.86 -32.85
N PRO A 160 -2.33 -29.33 -32.28
CA PRO A 160 -2.85 -29.91 -31.05
C PRO A 160 -3.39 -31.31 -31.34
N LYS A 161 -2.81 -32.34 -30.70
CA LYS A 161 -3.45 -33.67 -30.57
C LYS A 161 -4.91 -33.56 -30.12
N TYR A 162 -5.24 -32.46 -29.46
CA TYR A 162 -6.54 -32.11 -28.88
C TYR A 162 -7.52 -31.40 -29.83
N THR A 163 -7.08 -30.92 -31.00
CA THR A 163 -7.96 -30.40 -32.07
C THR A 163 -8.23 -31.42 -33.17
N SER A 164 -7.48 -32.52 -33.21
CA SER A 164 -7.66 -33.63 -34.18
C SER A 164 -8.85 -34.53 -33.83
N SER A 165 -9.40 -34.40 -32.62
CA SER A 165 -10.67 -35.00 -32.22
C SER A 165 -11.80 -34.24 -32.92
N GLY A 166 -12.62 -34.92 -33.73
CA GLY A 166 -13.70 -34.33 -34.55
C GLY A 166 -14.81 -33.56 -33.80
N LEU A 167 -14.62 -33.26 -32.51
CA LEU A 167 -15.47 -32.46 -31.64
C LEU A 167 -15.24 -30.95 -31.79
N LEU A 168 -14.03 -30.49 -32.14
CA LEU A 168 -13.73 -29.07 -32.38
C LEU A 168 -13.60 -28.83 -33.88
N LYS A 169 -14.67 -28.33 -34.50
CA LYS A 169 -14.66 -27.97 -35.92
C LYS A 169 -14.02 -26.59 -36.08
N ASP A 170 -13.00 -26.52 -36.91
CA ASP A 170 -12.52 -25.24 -37.45
C ASP A 170 -13.71 -24.53 -38.12
N PRO A 171 -14.06 -23.28 -37.75
CA PRO A 171 -15.20 -22.56 -38.32
C PRO A 171 -15.20 -22.47 -39.85
N LEU A 172 -14.02 -22.50 -40.48
CA LEU A 172 -13.88 -22.50 -41.94
C LEU A 172 -14.03 -23.90 -42.55
N SER A 173 -13.90 -24.98 -41.78
CA SER A 173 -14.18 -26.34 -42.25
C SER A 173 -15.67 -26.60 -42.49
N THR A 174 -16.55 -25.84 -41.84
CA THR A 174 -18.01 -25.96 -41.99
C THR A 174 -18.61 -25.17 -43.16
N GLN A 175 -17.82 -24.33 -43.86
CA GLN A 175 -18.31 -23.46 -44.95
C GLN A 175 -18.02 -23.99 -46.37
N ALA A 176 -17.34 -25.13 -46.53
CA ALA A 176 -16.85 -25.60 -47.83
C ALA A 176 -17.60 -26.84 -48.35
N VAL A 177 -18.63 -26.62 -49.18
CA VAL A 177 -19.05 -27.59 -50.20
C VAL A 177 -18.45 -27.14 -51.52
N GLY A 178 -17.42 -27.84 -51.99
CA GLY A 178 -16.85 -27.69 -53.32
C GLY A 178 -15.89 -26.51 -53.48
N GLU A 179 -14.59 -26.78 -53.37
CA GLU A 179 -13.54 -26.42 -54.34
C GLU A 179 -12.16 -26.71 -53.74
N ASP A 180 -11.25 -27.05 -54.64
CA ASP A 180 -9.89 -27.59 -54.47
C ASP A 180 -9.04 -26.83 -53.42
N TYR A 181 -8.70 -27.49 -52.31
CA TYR A 181 -7.80 -26.92 -51.30
C TYR A 181 -6.37 -27.39 -51.54
N GLY A 182 -5.51 -26.46 -51.95
CA GLY A 182 -4.08 -26.55 -51.68
C GLY A 182 -3.81 -26.76 -50.18
N GLU A 183 -2.81 -27.59 -49.87
CA GLU A 183 -2.40 -28.02 -48.53
C GLU A 183 -2.63 -26.96 -47.43
N ARG A 184 -3.57 -27.25 -46.53
CA ARG A 184 -3.95 -26.34 -45.43
C ARG A 184 -2.91 -26.44 -44.29
N LYS A 185 -2.21 -25.32 -44.05
CA LYS A 185 -1.11 -25.19 -43.06
C LYS A 185 -1.59 -25.40 -41.62
N ASP A 186 -0.84 -26.21 -40.86
CA ASP A 186 -0.99 -26.45 -39.42
C ASP A 186 -1.20 -25.16 -38.60
N VAL A 187 -1.92 -25.27 -37.47
CA VAL A 187 -2.00 -24.24 -36.43
C VAL A 187 -0.58 -23.78 -36.05
N ARG A 188 -0.34 -22.47 -36.04
CA ARG A 188 0.98 -21.93 -35.71
C ARG A 188 1.00 -21.31 -34.32
N VAL A 189 2.04 -21.65 -33.57
CA VAL A 189 2.38 -21.00 -32.31
C VAL A 189 3.41 -19.91 -32.59
N HIS A 190 3.06 -18.68 -32.24
CA HIS A 190 3.90 -17.50 -32.36
C HIS A 190 4.39 -17.08 -30.98
N TYR A 191 5.63 -16.59 -30.93
CA TYR A 191 6.25 -16.05 -29.73
C TYR A 191 6.46 -14.56 -29.96
N GLY A 192 5.82 -13.71 -29.15
CA GLY A 192 5.94 -12.28 -29.38
C GLY A 192 5.16 -11.41 -28.41
N LEU A 193 4.98 -10.15 -28.83
CA LEU A 193 4.46 -9.09 -27.98
C LEU A 193 2.93 -9.10 -27.95
N ILE A 194 2.39 -9.05 -26.74
CA ILE A 194 0.95 -8.89 -26.47
C ILE A 194 0.70 -7.50 -25.90
N ALA A 195 -0.21 -6.74 -26.52
CA ALA A 195 -0.66 -5.45 -26.01
C ALA A 195 -1.93 -5.64 -25.15
N SER A 196 -1.82 -5.29 -23.88
CA SER A 196 -2.86 -5.42 -22.86
C SER A 196 -3.47 -4.07 -22.48
N GLY A 197 -4.78 -3.99 -22.27
CA GLY A 197 -5.42 -2.76 -21.80
C GLY A 197 -6.88 -2.96 -21.39
N ASN A 198 -7.48 -1.98 -20.74
CA ASN A 198 -8.87 -2.08 -20.26
C ASN A 198 -9.91 -1.75 -21.35
N GLN A 199 -9.47 -1.45 -22.57
CA GLN A 199 -10.35 -1.13 -23.70
C GLN A 199 -10.33 -2.25 -24.74
N THR A 200 -11.52 -2.64 -25.21
CA THR A 200 -11.63 -3.55 -26.35
C THR A 200 -11.38 -2.79 -27.65
N ILE A 201 -10.37 -3.20 -28.42
CA ILE A 201 -10.13 -2.65 -29.75
C ILE A 201 -11.10 -3.30 -30.75
N LYS A 202 -11.78 -2.44 -31.54
CA LYS A 202 -12.72 -2.80 -32.61
C LYS A 202 -12.52 -1.93 -33.86
N ASP A 203 -11.31 -1.40 -34.01
CA ASP A 203 -10.96 -0.39 -35.00
C ASP A 203 -9.59 -0.76 -35.55
N SER A 204 -9.54 -1.04 -36.85
CA SER A 204 -8.31 -1.42 -37.55
C SER A 204 -7.28 -0.29 -37.58
N GLU A 205 -7.70 0.97 -37.70
CA GLU A 205 -6.77 2.10 -37.71
C GLU A 205 -6.11 2.28 -36.35
N LEU A 206 -6.91 2.19 -35.27
CA LEU A 206 -6.37 2.21 -33.90
C LEU A 206 -5.42 1.04 -33.64
N ARG A 207 -5.80 -0.17 -34.07
CA ARG A 207 -4.99 -1.39 -33.96
C ARG A 207 -3.65 -1.23 -34.70
N ASP A 208 -3.68 -0.77 -35.94
CA ASP A 208 -2.50 -0.67 -36.78
C ASP A 208 -1.58 0.47 -36.29
N SER A 209 -2.17 1.58 -35.85
CA SER A 209 -1.45 2.68 -35.18
C SER A 209 -0.77 2.20 -33.89
N LEU A 210 -1.46 1.41 -33.07
CA LEU A 210 -0.88 0.79 -31.87
C LEU A 210 0.31 -0.10 -32.22
N ASN A 211 0.16 -0.99 -33.20
CA ASN A 211 1.25 -1.86 -33.63
C ASN A 211 2.46 -1.04 -34.12
N ASN A 212 2.22 -0.02 -34.95
CA ASN A 212 3.26 0.87 -35.47
C ASN A 212 3.97 1.63 -34.35
N SER A 213 3.24 2.11 -33.34
CA SER A 213 3.80 2.81 -32.17
C SER A 213 4.71 1.92 -31.31
N LEU A 214 4.58 0.60 -31.45
CA LEU A 214 5.38 -0.43 -30.76
C LEU A 214 6.32 -1.16 -31.73
N GLY A 215 6.73 -0.51 -32.82
CA GLY A 215 7.75 -1.01 -33.74
C GLY A 215 7.28 -2.13 -34.68
N GLY A 216 5.97 -2.36 -34.79
CA GLY A 216 5.41 -3.43 -35.62
C GLY A 216 5.51 -4.82 -34.99
N HIS A 217 5.78 -4.91 -33.69
CA HIS A 217 6.05 -6.16 -32.97
C HIS A 217 4.82 -6.81 -32.33
N VAL A 218 3.69 -6.11 -32.27
CA VAL A 218 2.48 -6.61 -31.61
C VAL A 218 1.86 -7.72 -32.44
N LEU A 219 1.61 -8.86 -31.82
CA LEU A 219 0.95 -10.00 -32.46
C LEU A 219 -0.48 -10.19 -31.96
N CYS A 220 -0.76 -9.78 -30.72
CA CYS A 220 -2.05 -9.97 -30.09
C CYS A 220 -2.45 -8.77 -29.20
N VAL A 221 -3.74 -8.47 -29.14
CA VAL A 221 -4.36 -7.54 -28.18
C VAL A 221 -5.35 -8.27 -27.28
N GLU A 222 -5.33 -7.98 -25.97
CA GLU A 222 -6.21 -8.56 -24.96
C GLU A 222 -6.42 -7.61 -23.77
N MET A 223 -7.16 -8.03 -22.72
CA MET A 223 -7.65 -7.11 -21.69
C MET A 223 -7.23 -7.40 -20.25
N GLU A 224 -6.50 -8.48 -19.97
CA GLU A 224 -6.27 -8.92 -18.59
C GLU A 224 -4.80 -8.86 -18.15
N ALA A 225 -3.86 -9.16 -19.05
CA ALA A 225 -2.47 -9.46 -18.70
C ALA A 225 -1.74 -8.36 -17.93
N ALA A 226 -1.95 -7.09 -18.26
CA ALA A 226 -1.30 -5.97 -17.59
C ALA A 226 -1.56 -5.92 -16.08
N GLY A 227 -2.69 -6.46 -15.61
CA GLY A 227 -3.00 -6.56 -14.19
C GLY A 227 -2.24 -7.67 -13.44
N LEU A 228 -1.52 -8.54 -14.16
CA LEU A 228 -0.83 -9.69 -13.58
C LEU A 228 0.70 -9.58 -13.68
N MET A 229 1.23 -9.06 -14.77
CA MET A 229 2.66 -9.20 -15.10
C MET A 229 3.61 -8.61 -14.03
N ASN A 230 3.21 -7.58 -13.28
CA ASN A 230 4.08 -6.96 -12.29
C ASN A 230 4.14 -7.70 -10.95
N ASP A 231 3.04 -8.33 -10.56
CA ASP A 231 2.88 -8.88 -9.21
C ASP A 231 2.93 -10.41 -9.20
N PHE A 232 2.78 -11.04 -10.36
CA PHE A 232 2.70 -12.48 -10.52
C PHE A 232 3.74 -12.95 -11.57
N PRO A 233 4.53 -13.99 -11.27
CA PRO A 233 5.32 -14.71 -12.26
C PRO A 233 4.37 -15.35 -13.29
N CYS A 234 4.09 -14.62 -14.37
CA CYS A 234 2.99 -14.91 -15.28
C CYS A 234 3.47 -15.13 -16.72
N ILE A 235 2.88 -16.10 -17.42
CA ILE A 235 2.98 -16.21 -18.88
C ILE A 235 1.57 -16.12 -19.49
N VAL A 236 1.46 -15.46 -20.62
CA VAL A 236 0.19 -15.22 -21.30
C VAL A 236 0.14 -16.03 -22.59
N ILE A 237 -0.95 -16.76 -22.80
CA ILE A 237 -1.19 -17.61 -23.97
C ILE A 237 -2.55 -17.24 -24.56
N ARG A 238 -2.56 -16.71 -25.78
CA ARG A 238 -3.78 -16.23 -26.45
C ARG A 238 -4.03 -16.95 -27.76
N GLY A 239 -5.19 -17.59 -27.87
CA GLY A 239 -5.72 -18.07 -29.15
C GLY A 239 -6.35 -16.92 -29.91
N ILE A 240 -6.05 -16.79 -31.20
CA ILE A 240 -6.54 -15.68 -32.01
C ILE A 240 -7.98 -15.95 -32.49
N CYS A 241 -8.94 -15.13 -32.04
CA CYS A 241 -10.36 -15.31 -32.34
C CYS A 241 -10.99 -14.21 -33.20
N ASP A 242 -10.36 -13.04 -33.29
CA ASP A 242 -10.73 -11.94 -34.18
C ASP A 242 -9.47 -11.16 -34.59
N TYR A 243 -9.60 -10.13 -35.43
CA TYR A 243 -8.49 -9.25 -35.81
C TYR A 243 -8.56 -7.87 -35.17
N ALA A 244 -9.27 -7.73 -34.04
CA ALA A 244 -9.47 -6.47 -33.34
C ALA A 244 -10.02 -5.32 -34.20
N ASP A 245 -10.76 -5.63 -35.25
CA ASP A 245 -11.45 -4.68 -36.11
C ASP A 245 -12.96 -4.68 -35.85
N SER A 246 -13.71 -4.00 -36.70
CA SER A 246 -15.16 -3.89 -36.60
C SER A 246 -15.89 -5.20 -36.97
N GLN A 247 -15.22 -6.12 -37.66
CA GLN A 247 -15.78 -7.40 -38.13
C GLN A 247 -15.54 -8.51 -37.10
N LYS A 248 -16.27 -8.43 -35.98
CA LYS A 248 -16.18 -9.46 -34.93
C LYS A 248 -17.10 -10.63 -35.21
N ASN A 249 -16.52 -11.80 -35.47
CA ASN A 249 -17.22 -13.08 -35.47
C ASN A 249 -16.89 -13.87 -34.19
N LYS A 250 -17.91 -14.46 -33.55
CA LYS A 250 -17.76 -15.28 -32.35
C LYS A 250 -17.45 -16.75 -32.63
N ASP A 251 -17.58 -17.20 -33.88
CA ASP A 251 -17.40 -18.60 -34.29
C ASP A 251 -16.03 -19.16 -33.90
N TRP A 252 -15.00 -18.31 -33.93
CA TRP A 252 -13.64 -18.69 -33.60
C TRP A 252 -13.31 -18.76 -32.11
N GLN A 253 -14.16 -18.23 -31.23
CA GLN A 253 -13.79 -18.10 -29.81
C GLN A 253 -13.60 -19.45 -29.12
N GLU A 254 -14.43 -20.44 -29.42
CA GLU A 254 -14.33 -21.77 -28.80
C GLU A 254 -13.12 -22.54 -29.34
N TYR A 255 -12.92 -22.49 -30.66
CA TYR A 255 -11.76 -23.08 -31.31
C TYR A 255 -10.45 -22.45 -30.79
N ALA A 256 -10.35 -21.12 -30.80
CA ALA A 256 -9.18 -20.39 -30.32
C ALA A 256 -8.89 -20.67 -28.83
N ALA A 257 -9.93 -20.71 -27.98
CA ALA A 257 -9.78 -21.06 -26.57
C ALA A 257 -9.24 -22.48 -26.39
N ALA A 258 -9.74 -23.45 -27.15
CA ALA A 258 -9.31 -24.83 -27.10
C ALA A 258 -7.84 -25.01 -27.55
N VAL A 259 -7.45 -24.35 -28.65
CA VAL A 259 -6.07 -24.39 -29.14
C VAL A 259 -5.12 -23.74 -28.11
N ALA A 260 -5.48 -22.60 -27.54
CA ALA A 260 -4.68 -21.93 -26.51
C ALA A 260 -4.51 -22.80 -25.25
N ALA A 261 -5.60 -23.45 -24.80
CA ALA A 261 -5.55 -24.37 -23.67
C ALA A 261 -4.69 -25.62 -23.98
N GLY A 262 -4.80 -26.18 -25.19
CA GLY A 262 -3.95 -27.27 -25.63
C GLY A 262 -2.46 -26.89 -25.64
N CYS A 263 -2.14 -25.68 -26.10
CA CYS A 263 -0.78 -25.15 -26.07
C CYS A 263 -0.25 -25.01 -24.62
N ALA A 264 -1.07 -24.51 -23.70
CA ALA A 264 -0.73 -24.42 -22.28
C ALA A 264 -0.51 -25.81 -21.64
N LYS A 265 -1.31 -26.82 -22.02
CA LYS A 265 -1.12 -28.21 -21.59
C LYS A 265 0.23 -28.76 -22.03
N GLU A 266 0.55 -28.61 -23.31
CA GLU A 266 1.82 -29.06 -23.87
C GLU A 266 3.00 -28.36 -23.18
N LEU A 267 2.92 -27.03 -22.98
CA LEU A 267 3.93 -26.27 -22.23
C LEU A 267 4.19 -26.89 -20.85
N LEU A 268 3.15 -27.16 -20.07
CA LEU A 268 3.29 -27.79 -18.76
C LEU A 268 3.83 -29.21 -18.82
N GLY A 269 3.60 -29.93 -19.93
CA GLY A 269 4.19 -31.26 -20.14
C GLY A 269 5.70 -31.25 -20.40
N TYR A 270 6.26 -30.14 -20.89
CA TYR A 270 7.70 -29.97 -21.10
C TYR A 270 8.43 -29.34 -19.91
N VAL A 271 7.73 -28.56 -19.10
CA VAL A 271 8.27 -28.01 -17.86
C VAL A 271 8.21 -29.10 -16.79
N THR A 272 9.34 -29.45 -16.17
CA THR A 272 9.34 -30.39 -15.05
C THR A 272 8.85 -29.71 -13.76
N PRO A 273 8.23 -30.45 -12.82
CA PRO A 273 7.88 -29.89 -11.51
C PRO A 273 9.08 -29.30 -10.75
N ILE A 274 10.30 -29.81 -10.99
CA ILE A 274 11.54 -29.34 -10.37
C ILE A 274 11.90 -27.93 -10.86
N GLU A 275 11.76 -27.65 -12.15
CA GLU A 275 12.03 -26.32 -12.73
C GLU A 275 11.06 -25.27 -12.19
N VAL A 276 9.77 -25.60 -12.05
CA VAL A 276 8.80 -24.74 -11.37
C VAL A 276 9.16 -24.61 -9.89
N CYS A 277 9.68 -25.67 -9.26
CA CYS A 277 9.99 -25.64 -7.84
C CYS A 277 11.13 -24.71 -7.46
N ALA A 278 12.04 -24.42 -8.39
CA ALA A 278 13.13 -23.47 -8.20
C ALA A 278 12.63 -22.01 -8.09
N GLU A 279 11.44 -21.71 -8.63
CA GLU A 279 10.83 -20.40 -8.52
C GLU A 279 10.30 -20.15 -7.10
N ARG A 280 10.38 -18.89 -6.65
CA ARG A 280 9.89 -18.50 -5.32
C ARG A 280 8.35 -18.48 -5.33
N PRO A 281 7.67 -18.99 -4.29
CA PRO A 281 6.22 -18.88 -4.20
C PRO A 281 5.74 -17.43 -4.25
N VAL A 282 4.65 -17.17 -4.98
CA VAL A 282 4.14 -15.81 -5.23
C VAL A 282 3.78 -15.08 -3.94
N ARG A 283 3.27 -15.80 -2.94
CA ARG A 283 2.96 -15.21 -1.62
C ARG A 283 4.18 -14.55 -0.96
N GLY A 284 5.37 -15.10 -1.18
CA GLY A 284 6.61 -14.49 -0.69
C GLY A 284 6.89 -13.12 -1.30
N LEU A 285 6.46 -12.87 -2.54
CA LEU A 285 6.52 -11.57 -3.20
C LEU A 285 5.46 -10.61 -2.63
N LEU A 286 4.23 -11.10 -2.43
CA LEU A 286 3.12 -10.30 -1.87
C LEU A 286 3.37 -9.82 -0.44
N ASN A 287 4.01 -10.64 0.41
CA ASN A 287 4.37 -10.21 1.77
C ASN A 287 5.35 -9.02 1.76
N ASN A 288 6.27 -8.98 0.79
CA ASN A 288 7.19 -7.86 0.62
C ASN A 288 6.48 -6.61 0.08
N ILE A 289 5.44 -6.79 -0.72
CA ILE A 289 4.60 -5.68 -1.22
C ILE A 289 3.76 -5.10 -0.09
N ASN A 290 3.10 -5.92 0.74
CA ASN A 290 2.36 -5.43 1.91
C ASN A 290 3.26 -4.65 2.87
N ALA A 291 4.46 -5.16 3.17
CA ALA A 291 5.43 -4.43 4.00
C ALA A 291 5.87 -3.08 3.38
N LYS A 292 5.98 -3.02 2.05
CA LYS A 292 6.29 -1.76 1.32
C LYS A 292 5.11 -0.81 1.26
N ILE A 293 3.87 -1.31 1.11
CA ILE A 293 2.64 -0.53 1.13
C ILE A 293 2.44 0.08 2.52
N GLU A 294 2.62 -0.69 3.59
CA GLU A 294 2.60 -0.18 4.97
C GLU A 294 3.66 0.92 5.18
N ALA A 295 4.86 0.74 4.61
CA ALA A 295 5.90 1.76 4.64
C ALA A 295 5.55 3.02 3.83
N LEU A 296 4.88 2.90 2.69
CA LEU A 296 4.43 4.03 1.86
C LEU A 296 3.26 4.78 2.51
N ASP A 297 2.26 4.06 3.03
CA ASP A 297 1.15 4.63 3.79
C ASP A 297 1.67 5.37 5.02
N SER A 298 2.67 4.83 5.72
CA SER A 298 3.28 5.53 6.86
C SER A 298 3.94 6.86 6.46
N LYS A 299 4.51 6.94 5.25
CA LYS A 299 5.11 8.18 4.71
C LYS A 299 4.05 9.17 4.23
N LEU A 300 3.00 8.69 3.57
CA LEU A 300 1.90 9.52 3.09
C LEU A 300 1.14 10.14 4.26
N ASN A 301 0.79 9.33 5.26
CA ASN A 301 0.17 9.78 6.50
C ASN A 301 1.07 10.75 7.29
N ARG A 302 2.39 10.58 7.24
CA ARG A 302 3.32 11.54 7.88
C ARG A 302 3.27 12.91 7.20
N ASN A 303 3.15 12.96 5.89
CA ASN A 303 3.02 14.22 5.15
C ASN A 303 1.68 14.91 5.41
N GLU A 304 0.57 14.18 5.40
CA GLU A 304 -0.76 14.74 5.72
C GLU A 304 -0.80 15.29 7.15
N ASN A 305 -0.23 14.57 8.12
CA ASN A 305 -0.15 15.06 9.51
C ASN A 305 0.72 16.32 9.63
N LEU A 306 1.80 16.44 8.85
CA LEU A 306 2.64 17.65 8.85
C LEU A 306 1.90 18.85 8.26
N GLU A 307 1.07 18.65 7.24
CA GLU A 307 0.25 19.71 6.65
C GLU A 307 -0.88 20.15 7.60
N VAL A 308 -1.52 19.22 8.31
CA VAL A 308 -2.48 19.55 9.38
C VAL A 308 -1.81 20.30 10.52
N LEU A 309 -0.59 19.91 10.94
CA LEU A 309 0.16 20.61 11.98
C LEU A 309 0.55 22.04 11.57
N LYS A 310 0.95 22.25 10.31
CA LYS A 310 1.21 23.60 9.77
C LYS A 310 -0.06 24.45 9.67
N TRP A 311 -1.20 23.84 9.34
CA TRP A 311 -2.48 24.54 9.27
C TRP A 311 -2.99 24.96 10.65
N LEU A 312 -2.88 24.08 11.65
CA LEU A 312 -3.29 24.36 13.03
C LEU A 312 -2.45 25.46 13.69
N SER A 313 -1.18 25.60 13.30
CA SER A 313 -0.31 26.67 13.77
C SER A 313 0.86 26.90 12.82
N PRO A 314 1.16 28.15 12.43
CA PRO A 314 2.37 28.49 11.68
C PRO A 314 3.65 28.34 12.53
N ILE A 315 3.51 28.06 13.83
CA ILE A 315 4.62 27.94 14.77
C ILE A 315 5.25 26.55 14.64
N ASN A 316 6.54 26.52 14.31
CA ASN A 316 7.33 25.28 14.36
C ASN A 316 7.63 24.91 15.82
N TYR A 317 6.74 24.11 16.42
CA TYR A 317 6.89 23.63 17.79
C TYR A 317 8.20 22.86 18.02
N ALA A 318 8.77 22.23 17.00
CA ALA A 318 10.03 21.48 17.15
C ALA A 318 11.22 22.43 17.40
N THR A 319 11.28 23.56 16.69
CA THR A 319 12.30 24.58 16.91
C THR A 319 12.12 25.24 18.28
N GLN A 320 10.90 25.65 18.63
CA GLN A 320 10.62 26.19 19.96
C GLN A 320 10.91 25.20 21.09
N GLN A 321 10.60 23.91 20.90
CA GLN A 321 10.90 22.87 21.88
C GLN A 321 12.41 22.64 22.01
N SER A 322 13.18 22.73 20.92
CA SER A 322 14.64 22.65 20.98
C SER A 322 15.21 23.85 21.73
N ASP A 323 14.78 25.07 21.39
CA ASP A 323 15.21 26.31 22.06
C ASP A 323 14.84 26.32 23.55
N LEU A 324 13.61 25.90 23.90
CA LEU A 324 13.16 25.79 25.29
C LEU A 324 13.94 24.71 26.06
N ARG A 325 14.31 23.61 25.39
CA ARG A 325 15.13 22.55 25.99
C ARG A 325 16.56 23.02 26.24
N GLU A 326 17.12 23.83 25.35
CA GLU A 326 18.45 24.43 25.49
C GLU A 326 18.50 25.51 26.58
N ARG A 327 17.42 26.30 26.73
CA ARG A 327 17.30 27.34 27.78
C ARG A 327 16.78 26.81 29.12
N ARG A 328 16.40 25.53 29.19
CA ARG A 328 15.88 24.91 30.42
C ARG A 328 16.98 24.87 31.47
N GLN A 329 16.68 25.41 32.65
CA GLN A 329 17.57 25.27 33.80
C GLN A 329 17.64 23.80 34.27
N PRO A 330 18.84 23.28 34.57
CA PRO A 330 18.99 21.93 35.11
C PRO A 330 18.14 21.72 36.37
N GLY A 331 17.43 20.59 36.45
CA GLY A 331 16.55 20.27 37.59
C GLY A 331 15.09 20.72 37.44
N THR A 332 14.76 21.67 36.56
CA THR A 332 13.38 22.12 36.34
C THR A 332 12.47 20.96 35.92
N SER A 333 11.30 20.82 36.56
CA SER A 333 10.32 19.75 36.33
C SER A 333 10.78 18.32 36.66
N GLN A 334 11.99 18.10 37.17
CA GLN A 334 12.41 16.76 37.61
C GLN A 334 11.57 16.25 38.78
N TRP A 335 11.09 17.15 39.64
CA TRP A 335 10.20 16.79 40.75
C TRP A 335 8.93 16.11 40.25
N PHE A 336 8.35 16.58 39.13
CA PHE A 336 7.15 16.00 38.51
C PHE A 336 7.47 14.66 37.85
N LEU A 337 8.59 14.58 37.12
CA LEU A 337 9.02 13.33 36.48
C LEU A 337 9.33 12.23 37.50
N ARG A 338 9.68 12.58 38.74
CA ARG A 338 9.92 11.63 39.84
C ARG A 338 8.67 11.24 40.61
N GLN A 339 7.52 11.91 40.40
CA GLN A 339 6.29 11.55 41.08
C GLN A 339 5.85 10.13 40.68
N THR A 340 5.40 9.37 41.67
CA THR A 340 4.98 7.98 41.50
C THR A 340 3.81 7.87 40.52
N GLU A 341 2.89 8.84 40.56
CA GLU A 341 1.72 8.95 39.70
C GLU A 341 2.12 9.13 38.23
N TYR A 342 3.14 9.95 37.95
CA TYR A 342 3.67 10.13 36.61
C TYR A 342 4.36 8.85 36.12
N GLN A 343 5.14 8.18 36.98
CA GLN A 343 5.81 6.93 36.64
C GLN A 343 4.84 5.76 36.40
N ILE A 344 3.75 5.69 37.17
CA ILE A 344 2.66 4.72 36.96
C ILE A 344 1.97 5.03 35.63
N TRP A 345 1.54 6.28 35.42
CA TRP A 345 0.89 6.70 34.18
C TRP A 345 1.74 6.43 32.93
N LEU A 346 3.06 6.62 33.03
CA LEU A 346 3.99 6.35 31.92
C LEU A 346 4.03 4.86 31.55
N ARG A 347 3.86 3.97 32.55
CA ARG A 347 3.92 2.51 32.38
C ARG A 347 2.56 1.89 32.05
N THR A 348 1.46 2.58 32.34
CA THR A 348 0.09 2.08 32.14
C THR A 348 -0.53 2.64 30.85
N LEU A 349 -0.97 1.75 29.97
CA LEU A 349 -1.62 2.09 28.69
C LEU A 349 -3.00 2.72 28.91
N GLU A 350 -3.36 3.69 28.05
CA GLU A 350 -4.71 4.28 27.94
C GLU A 350 -5.21 5.05 29.18
N GLN A 351 -4.32 5.47 30.09
CA GLN A 351 -4.70 6.33 31.22
C GLN A 351 -4.54 7.84 30.94
N THR A 352 -5.35 8.64 31.64
CA THR A 352 -5.28 10.10 31.62
C THR A 352 -4.68 10.60 32.93
N LEU A 353 -3.58 11.37 32.86
CA LEU A 353 -3.01 12.05 34.02
C LEU A 353 -3.57 13.46 34.08
N PHE A 354 -4.24 13.79 35.18
CA PHE A 354 -4.77 15.11 35.44
C PHE A 354 -3.72 15.96 36.20
N CYS A 355 -3.38 17.12 35.65
CA CYS A 355 -2.36 18.01 36.22
C CYS A 355 -2.96 19.39 36.53
N PRO A 356 -3.60 19.57 37.70
CA PRO A 356 -4.16 20.87 38.07
C PRO A 356 -3.05 21.91 38.27
N GLY A 357 -3.30 23.14 37.82
CA GLY A 357 -2.43 24.30 38.04
C GLY A 357 -3.14 25.37 38.86
N ILE A 358 -2.38 26.17 39.62
CA ILE A 358 -2.91 27.38 40.27
C ILE A 358 -3.26 28.45 39.21
N PRO A 359 -4.30 29.28 39.43
CA PRO A 359 -4.60 30.42 38.57
C PRO A 359 -3.38 31.32 38.38
N GLY A 360 -3.13 31.82 37.17
CA GLY A 360 -1.98 32.69 36.88
C GLY A 360 -0.61 31.98 36.80
N GLY A 361 -0.50 30.70 37.17
CA GLY A 361 0.75 29.92 37.11
C GLY A 361 1.18 29.46 35.71
N GLY A 362 0.57 30.00 34.64
CA GLY A 362 0.92 29.69 33.25
C GLY A 362 0.50 28.30 32.75
N LYS A 363 -0.44 27.63 33.39
CA LYS A 363 -0.97 26.31 32.96
C LYS A 363 -2.46 26.39 32.69
N THR A 364 -2.85 26.50 31.41
CA THR A 364 -4.21 26.13 30.99
C THR A 364 -4.40 24.64 31.29
N ASN A 365 -5.49 24.27 31.98
CA ASN A 365 -5.78 22.90 32.46
C ASN A 365 -5.41 21.80 31.44
N ASN A 366 -4.24 21.18 31.61
CA ASN A 366 -3.72 20.19 30.67
C ASN A 366 -3.97 18.78 31.20
N SER A 367 -4.77 18.02 30.45
CA SER A 367 -4.93 16.57 30.64
C SER A 367 -4.01 15.83 29.67
N LEU A 368 -3.13 14.98 30.18
CA LEU A 368 -2.20 14.18 29.36
C LEU A 368 -2.76 12.77 29.17
N ARG A 369 -3.00 12.36 27.92
CA ARG A 369 -3.42 10.99 27.56
C ARG A 369 -2.25 10.19 26.99
N ASN A 370 -2.00 9.00 27.55
CA ASN A 370 -0.93 8.12 27.06
C ASN A 370 -1.46 7.22 25.92
N LEU A 371 -1.26 7.63 24.67
CA LEU A 371 -1.78 6.95 23.46
C LEU A 371 -0.73 6.14 22.67
N LEU A 372 0.53 6.07 23.12
CA LEU A 372 1.67 5.77 22.24
C LEU A 372 1.99 4.28 22.01
N ARG A 373 1.04 3.34 22.08
CA ARG A 373 1.33 1.90 21.88
C ARG A 373 0.28 1.03 21.16
N LYS A 374 -0.55 1.59 20.26
CA LYS A 374 -1.29 0.76 19.27
C LYS A 374 -1.09 1.27 17.83
N PRO A 375 -0.86 0.40 16.83
CA PRO A 375 -1.17 0.73 15.45
C PRO A 375 -2.68 0.94 15.36
N VAL A 376 -3.09 2.10 14.87
CA VAL A 376 -4.50 2.52 14.82
C VAL A 376 -5.25 1.65 13.80
N GLN A 377 -5.83 0.54 14.25
CA GLN A 377 -6.99 -0.07 13.58
C GLN A 377 -8.24 0.62 14.11
N ARG A 378 -8.79 1.56 13.31
CA ARG A 378 -10.07 2.19 13.62
C ARG A 378 -11.22 1.26 13.22
N LYS A 379 -12.00 0.81 14.21
CA LYS A 379 -13.44 0.58 14.07
C LYS A 379 -14.18 1.36 15.18
N SER A 380 -14.65 2.53 14.76
CA SER A 380 -15.94 3.17 15.10
C SER A 380 -16.26 3.53 16.58
N PRO A 381 -17.38 4.26 16.83
CA PRO A 381 -17.41 5.56 17.47
C PRO A 381 -17.81 5.48 18.95
N LEU A 382 -17.57 6.53 19.74
CA LEU A 382 -18.44 6.92 20.86
C LEU A 382 -18.01 8.30 21.39
N LEU A 383 -18.64 9.34 20.85
CA LEU A 383 -19.02 10.50 21.63
C LEU A 383 -19.94 9.99 22.76
N GLY A 384 -19.56 10.19 24.01
CA GLY A 384 -20.44 9.90 25.13
C GLY A 384 -19.67 9.47 26.36
N SER A 385 -18.97 10.41 27.02
CA SER A 385 -18.60 10.39 28.45
C SER A 385 -17.78 11.62 28.84
N VAL A 386 -18.26 12.83 28.49
CA VAL A 386 -17.68 14.10 28.99
C VAL A 386 -18.30 14.50 30.35
N GLY A 387 -19.31 13.77 30.84
CA GLY A 387 -20.12 14.21 32.00
C GLY A 387 -19.73 13.71 33.40
N ASN A 388 -18.92 12.65 33.57
CA ASN A 388 -18.90 11.90 34.84
C ASN A 388 -17.55 11.76 35.56
N LEU A 389 -16.58 12.67 35.35
CA LEU A 389 -15.33 12.66 36.12
C LEU A 389 -15.09 13.95 36.93
N TYR A 390 -16.17 14.59 37.40
CA TYR A 390 -16.08 15.85 38.17
C TYR A 390 -16.06 15.67 39.70
N ASN A 391 -15.95 14.45 40.26
CA ASN A 391 -15.98 14.30 41.71
C ASN A 391 -15.16 13.11 42.23
N ARG A 392 -13.85 13.31 42.47
CA ARG A 392 -13.14 12.72 43.64
C ARG A 392 -11.67 13.15 43.74
N ALA A 393 -11.30 13.59 44.95
CA ALA A 393 -9.96 13.67 45.57
C ALA A 393 -9.02 14.78 45.07
N MET A 394 -8.89 15.91 45.78
CA MET A 394 -8.21 16.17 47.08
C MET A 394 -6.71 16.45 46.97
N LYS A 395 -6.41 17.72 47.30
CA LYS A 395 -5.16 18.37 47.76
C LYS A 395 -3.99 17.48 48.17
N THR A 396 -2.82 17.81 47.63
CA THR A 396 -1.59 18.07 48.41
C THR A 396 -0.80 19.18 47.72
N SER A 397 -0.81 20.36 48.35
CA SER A 397 0.08 21.47 48.07
C SER A 397 1.44 21.19 48.70
N ALA A 398 2.50 21.17 47.89
CA ALA A 398 3.87 21.38 48.33
C ALA A 398 4.75 21.63 47.10
N GLN A 399 4.77 22.87 46.59
CA GLN A 399 5.84 23.35 45.70
C GLN A 399 6.97 23.89 46.59
N PRO A 400 8.20 23.36 46.53
CA PRO A 400 9.39 24.15 46.79
C PRO A 400 9.64 25.11 45.60
N PRO A 401 10.30 26.24 45.83
CA PRO A 401 10.04 27.51 45.14
C PRO A 401 10.64 27.55 43.73
N LEU A 402 9.77 27.38 42.73
CA LEU A 402 10.13 27.45 41.30
C LEU A 402 10.50 28.88 40.88
N ASP A 403 9.95 29.86 41.61
CA ASP A 403 10.29 31.27 41.62
C ASP A 403 11.67 31.53 42.20
N GLU A 404 12.04 31.04 43.39
CA GLU A 404 13.39 31.28 43.96
C GLU A 404 14.50 30.74 43.04
N MET A 405 14.35 29.52 42.50
CA MET A 405 15.34 28.97 41.55
C MET A 405 15.45 29.79 40.25
N TYR A 406 14.36 30.42 39.81
CA TYR A 406 14.34 31.29 38.65
C TYR A 406 14.93 32.67 38.94
N LEU A 407 14.64 33.22 40.11
CA LEU A 407 15.17 34.50 40.56
C LEU A 407 16.69 34.40 40.68
N ASP A 408 17.20 33.38 41.38
CA ASP A 408 18.64 33.15 41.56
C ASP A 408 19.36 32.92 40.22
N GLY A 409 18.74 32.18 39.28
CA GLY A 409 19.29 31.92 37.95
C GLY A 409 19.29 33.12 37.00
N ASN A 410 18.58 34.21 37.32
CA ASN A 410 18.47 35.40 36.47
C ASN A 410 19.06 36.68 37.08
N MET A 411 19.79 36.57 38.21
CA MET A 411 20.48 37.71 38.83
C MET A 411 21.67 38.23 38.02
N SER A 412 22.19 37.46 37.05
CA SER A 412 23.35 37.85 36.23
C SER A 412 23.09 39.05 35.31
N GLY A 413 21.82 39.41 35.07
CA GLY A 413 21.42 40.55 34.23
C GLY A 413 21.27 41.88 34.98
N PHE A 414 21.59 41.91 36.28
CA PHE A 414 21.40 43.07 37.14
C PHE A 414 22.64 43.99 37.20
N PRO A 415 22.46 45.28 37.55
CA PRO A 415 23.56 46.21 37.76
C PRO A 415 24.57 45.72 38.80
N ARG A 416 25.88 46.01 38.59
CA ARG A 416 26.99 45.54 39.45
C ARG A 416 26.77 45.73 40.95
N PHE A 417 26.22 46.86 41.38
CA PHE A 417 25.98 47.13 42.81
C PHE A 417 25.02 46.14 43.47
N SER A 418 24.21 45.44 42.69
CA SER A 418 23.27 44.40 43.17
C SER A 418 23.81 42.99 42.99
N THR A 419 24.67 42.75 42.00
CA THR A 419 25.36 41.46 41.84
C THR A 419 26.54 41.29 42.81
N ASP A 420 27.13 42.38 43.29
CA ASP A 420 28.27 42.36 44.23
C ASP A 420 27.86 42.25 45.72
N SER A 421 26.55 42.25 46.04
CA SER A 421 26.03 42.18 47.42
C SER A 421 25.09 40.98 47.59
N PRO A 422 25.57 39.85 48.17
CA PRO A 422 24.78 38.64 48.38
C PRO A 422 23.52 38.89 49.22
N ASP A 423 23.60 39.77 50.22
CA ASP A 423 22.47 40.13 51.07
C ASP A 423 21.37 40.87 50.29
N LEU A 424 21.76 41.71 49.32
CA LEU A 424 20.80 42.41 48.48
C LEU A 424 20.14 41.46 47.46
N GLN A 425 20.90 40.51 46.91
CA GLN A 425 20.34 39.48 46.03
C GLN A 425 19.31 38.64 46.76
N ARG A 426 19.64 38.18 47.97
CA ARG A 426 18.73 37.40 48.80
C ARG A 426 17.48 38.20 49.18
N ASN A 427 17.62 39.49 49.45
CA ASN A 427 16.49 40.37 49.72
C ASN A 427 15.59 40.54 48.49
N ILE A 428 16.16 40.68 47.28
CA ILE A 428 15.39 40.74 46.01
C ILE A 428 14.62 39.43 45.80
N SER A 429 15.30 38.28 45.89
CA SER A 429 14.65 36.97 45.71
C SER A 429 13.53 36.76 46.72
N ASN A 430 13.77 37.04 48.00
CA ASN A 430 12.79 36.86 49.08
C ASN A 430 11.57 37.78 48.94
N GLU A 431 11.78 39.07 48.65
CA GLU A 431 10.68 40.04 48.56
C GLU A 431 9.81 39.80 47.31
N ILE A 432 10.41 39.39 46.18
CA ILE A 432 9.64 39.03 44.97
C ILE A 432 8.88 37.71 45.18
N ALA A 433 9.52 36.70 45.79
CA ALA A 433 8.84 35.44 46.11
C ALA A 433 7.64 35.67 47.05
N GLN A 434 7.81 36.49 48.09
CA GLN A 434 6.71 36.87 48.99
C GLN A 434 5.61 37.66 48.27
N ALA A 435 5.96 38.65 47.44
CA ALA A 435 4.99 39.49 46.75
C ALA A 435 4.25 38.76 45.61
N THR A 436 4.68 37.57 45.21
CA THR A 436 4.07 36.84 44.09
C THR A 436 3.32 35.60 44.53
N GLU A 437 3.41 35.22 45.80
CA GLU A 437 2.80 34.00 46.36
C GLU A 437 3.06 32.75 45.49
N GLY A 438 4.23 32.67 44.85
CA GLY A 438 4.61 31.58 43.95
C GLY A 438 4.10 31.69 42.50
N MET A 439 3.50 32.82 42.09
CA MET A 439 3.12 33.08 40.70
C MET A 439 4.33 33.42 39.83
N PHE A 440 4.83 32.42 39.10
CA PHE A 440 6.03 32.53 38.26
C PHE A 440 6.01 33.69 37.23
N LEU A 441 4.89 33.89 36.53
CA LEU A 441 4.77 34.96 35.53
C LEU A 441 4.84 36.35 36.18
N LEU A 442 4.23 36.51 37.35
CA LEU A 442 4.28 37.75 38.12
C LEU A 442 5.70 37.98 38.66
N ALA A 443 6.36 36.93 39.14
CA ALA A 443 7.77 36.99 39.58
C ALA A 443 8.70 37.42 38.43
N SER A 444 8.51 36.90 37.22
CA SER A 444 9.30 37.34 36.06
C SER A 444 9.05 38.80 35.71
N LEU A 445 7.80 39.26 35.73
CA LEU A 445 7.47 40.66 35.46
C LEU A 445 8.06 41.61 36.50
N TYR A 446 7.98 41.24 37.78
CA TYR A 446 8.54 42.04 38.87
C TYR A 446 10.07 42.10 38.76
N LEU A 447 10.71 40.95 38.50
CA LEU A 447 12.14 40.87 38.27
C LEU A 447 12.57 41.76 37.09
N ASP A 448 11.88 41.71 35.95
CA ASP A 448 12.19 42.55 34.78
C ASP A 448 11.98 44.05 35.08
N SER A 449 10.95 44.41 35.85
CA SER A 449 10.64 45.80 36.18
C SER A 449 11.64 46.49 37.13
N ILE A 450 12.53 45.73 37.76
CA ILE A 450 13.61 46.26 38.62
C ILE A 450 14.99 46.16 37.99
N LYS A 451 15.15 45.48 36.84
CA LYS A 451 16.44 45.34 36.15
C LYS A 451 17.02 46.68 35.67
N ASP A 452 16.16 47.66 35.42
CA ASP A 452 16.51 48.99 34.93
C ASP A 452 16.88 49.99 36.05
N LYS A 453 16.75 49.62 37.33
CA LYS A 453 17.03 50.52 38.46
C LYS A 453 18.53 50.76 38.61
N THR A 454 18.93 52.02 38.69
CA THR A 454 20.35 52.41 38.60
C THR A 454 21.02 52.59 39.96
N SER A 455 20.24 52.56 41.04
CA SER A 455 20.74 52.67 42.41
C SER A 455 20.09 51.67 43.37
N LYS A 456 20.82 51.32 44.44
CA LYS A 456 20.33 50.45 45.52
C LYS A 456 19.05 50.99 46.17
N ARG A 457 18.92 52.32 46.27
CA ARG A 457 17.75 52.98 46.86
C ARG A 457 16.50 52.81 46.00
N GLU A 458 16.60 53.11 44.70
CA GLU A 458 15.49 52.93 43.74
C GLU A 458 14.99 51.48 43.69
N MET A 459 15.92 50.52 43.76
CA MET A 459 15.58 49.10 43.76
C MET A 459 14.85 48.67 45.04
N ILE A 460 15.32 49.12 46.22
CA ILE A 460 14.67 48.83 47.49
C ILE A 460 13.28 49.51 47.57
N ASP A 461 13.15 50.73 47.05
CA ASP A 461 11.86 51.45 47.04
C ASP A 461 10.86 50.78 46.09
N ALA A 462 11.31 50.26 44.94
CA ALA A 462 10.48 49.46 44.03
C ALA A 462 10.00 48.15 44.68
N LEU A 463 10.88 47.43 45.39
CA LEU A 463 10.50 46.22 46.13
C LEU A 463 9.45 46.50 47.21
N LYS A 464 9.57 47.63 47.93
CA LYS A 464 8.57 48.04 48.94
C LYS A 464 7.21 48.36 48.33
N GLU A 465 7.17 48.91 47.12
CA GLU A 465 5.91 49.18 46.41
C GLU A 465 5.21 47.89 45.92
N PHE A 466 5.95 46.84 45.57
CA PHE A 466 5.34 45.53 45.28
C PHE A 466 4.63 44.95 46.50
N LYS A 467 5.23 45.07 47.69
CA LYS A 467 4.63 44.62 48.95
C LYS A 467 3.33 45.37 49.28
N LYS A 468 3.32 46.70 49.10
CA LYS A 468 2.12 47.54 49.32
C LYS A 468 0.98 47.27 48.34
N ARG A 469 1.28 46.86 47.10
CA ARG A 469 0.25 46.58 46.09
C ARG A 469 -0.58 45.34 46.45
N ASN A 470 0.01 44.34 47.11
CA ASN A 470 -0.73 43.17 47.58
C ASN A 470 -1.55 43.43 48.86
N GLU A 471 -1.11 44.34 49.74
CA GLU A 471 -1.87 44.68 50.96
C GLU A 471 -3.15 45.50 50.69
N ARG A 472 -3.31 46.07 49.49
CA ARG A 472 -4.45 46.92 49.10
C ARG A 472 -5.66 46.18 48.52
N GLU A 473 -5.60 44.85 48.37
CA GLU A 473 -6.77 44.04 48.00
C GLU A 473 -7.11 42.96 49.03
N PRO A 474 -7.77 43.31 50.16
CA PRO A 474 -8.57 42.37 50.91
C PRO A 474 -10.05 42.74 50.78
N GLY A 475 -10.74 42.20 49.77
CA GLY A 475 -12.21 42.26 49.73
C GLY A 475 -12.81 42.57 48.35
N GLY A 476 -12.95 41.54 47.53
CA GLY A 476 -13.72 41.58 46.30
C GLY A 476 -14.08 40.15 45.88
N GLY A 477 -14.99 39.52 46.61
CA GLY A 477 -15.44 38.16 46.31
C GLY A 477 -16.24 38.09 45.02
N TYR A 478 -15.99 37.04 44.24
CA TYR A 478 -16.97 36.33 43.42
C TYR A 478 -16.62 34.84 43.41
#